data_AF-A0A381PWR1-F1
#
_entry.id   AF-A0A381PWR1-F1
#
_cell.length_a   1.000
_cell.length_b   1.000
_cell.length_c   1.000
_cell.angle_alpha   90.00
_cell.angle_beta   90.00
_cell.angle_gamma   90.00
#
_symmetry.space_group_name_H-M   'P 1'
#
loop_
_entity.id
_entity.type
_entity.pdbx_description
1 polymer ?
#
loop_
_entity_poly.entity_id
_entity_poly.type
_entity_poly.pdbx_seq_one_letter_code
_entity_poly.pdbx_strand_id
1 'polypeptide(L)'
;VRSTDVGRILIMLDWVRWRSIDQVITARTDHRPAKRVLSVVPPGDIGALPLWVGVFVLLGLALAVFHYAFYTRVVRLVLQGQKTARFDRPLERMWGALAISLGQQKVLQRVKYGDYAGIGHATIFWGFLTFMLSYVIFIFVASAKAGFPEWLLTDTGVKVYSIYLDILAAVLAVVLVWAFVRRWVLQPRRLSYDLTRHSDALIIVVLIMGLMISTILTHAFWVAQGGTGPEAEVYIGKALGELFTDWGVGVGTANTLQGVFWWSHLSIILIFTVYIPFTKHMHMFAAPVNAYFRSLEPKGALPLMDLENTEKFGAGRVQDFTWKQLWDGYACAVCGRCSDACPANLTGKQLSPMHIVENLKDHMVAIGHQGERNAEHVEPTSILDGVISESSIWDCLNCGACMEECPVMVEHVPTIMD
;
A
#
# COMPACT_ATOMS: atom_id res chain seq x y z
N VAL A 1 -43.90 -15.82 -70.59
CA VAL A 1 -43.09 -14.73 -71.18
C VAL A 1 -41.89 -14.58 -70.25
N ARG A 2 -40.73 -15.12 -70.64
CA ARG A 2 -39.47 -14.38 -70.93
C ARG A 2 -39.12 -13.35 -69.83
N SER A 3 -37.93 -13.23 -69.26
CA SER A 3 -36.59 -13.80 -69.47
C SER A 3 -35.68 -12.82 -68.69
N THR A 4 -34.53 -13.31 -68.19
CA THR A 4 -33.22 -12.59 -68.11
C THR A 4 -33.11 -11.33 -67.24
N ASP A 5 -32.01 -10.94 -66.62
CA ASP A 5 -30.69 -11.50 -66.24
C ASP A 5 -29.77 -10.26 -66.08
N VAL A 6 -28.86 -10.33 -65.12
CA VAL A 6 -27.47 -9.84 -65.20
C VAL A 6 -27.20 -8.32 -65.19
N GLY A 7 -26.71 -7.88 -64.02
CA GLY A 7 -25.90 -6.68 -63.83
C GLY A 7 -24.67 -6.96 -62.95
N ARG A 8 -23.73 -7.76 -63.49
CA ARG A 8 -22.27 -7.78 -63.26
C ARG A 8 -21.72 -7.65 -61.81
N ILE A 9 -21.30 -8.76 -61.20
CA ILE A 9 -20.03 -8.88 -60.44
C ILE A 9 -19.48 -10.32 -60.60
N LEU A 10 -18.39 -10.45 -61.35
CA LEU A 10 -17.53 -11.64 -61.58
C LEU A 10 -16.17 -10.98 -61.92
N ILE A 11 -15.00 -11.25 -61.31
CA ILE A 11 -14.28 -12.52 -61.13
C ILE A 11 -12.99 -12.28 -60.29
N MET A 12 -12.71 -13.22 -59.37
CA MET A 12 -11.43 -13.87 -58.94
C MET A 12 -10.18 -13.02 -58.61
N LEU A 13 -9.64 -13.10 -57.38
CA LEU A 13 -8.63 -14.04 -56.84
C LEU A 13 -7.20 -13.89 -57.41
N ASP A 14 -6.27 -13.45 -56.55
CA ASP A 14 -4.91 -13.99 -56.36
C ASP A 14 -4.21 -13.19 -55.23
N TRP A 15 -4.06 -13.74 -54.01
CA TRP A 15 -2.90 -14.49 -53.50
C TRP A 15 -1.51 -13.86 -53.76
N VAL A 16 -0.90 -13.41 -52.64
CA VAL A 16 0.54 -13.38 -52.34
C VAL A 16 1.41 -12.36 -53.09
N ARG A 17 1.79 -11.30 -52.37
CA ARG A 17 3.14 -10.75 -52.48
C ARG A 17 3.64 -10.29 -51.10
N TRP A 18 4.29 -11.23 -50.40
CA TRP A 18 5.23 -10.92 -49.32
C TRP A 18 6.25 -9.89 -49.85
N ARG A 19 6.22 -8.67 -49.31
CA ARG A 19 7.35 -7.75 -49.45
C ARG A 19 8.36 -8.12 -48.38
N SER A 20 9.56 -8.45 -48.84
CA SER A 20 10.73 -8.83 -48.05
C SER A 20 11.04 -7.82 -46.94
N ILE A 21 11.37 -8.35 -45.77
CA ILE A 21 11.65 -7.67 -44.50
C ILE A 21 12.85 -6.69 -44.58
N ASP A 22 13.65 -6.71 -45.65
CA ASP A 22 14.86 -5.90 -45.77
C ASP A 22 14.64 -4.45 -46.26
N GLN A 23 13.48 -4.11 -46.81
CA GLN A 23 13.22 -2.76 -47.38
C GLN A 23 12.70 -1.74 -46.34
N VAL A 24 12.53 -2.15 -45.08
CA VAL A 24 12.15 -1.26 -43.96
C VAL A 24 13.38 -0.74 -43.19
N ILE A 25 14.59 -1.26 -43.47
CA ILE A 25 15.79 -1.00 -42.67
C ILE A 25 16.63 0.20 -43.18
N THR A 26 16.42 0.74 -44.39
CA THR A 26 17.34 1.75 -44.97
C THR A 26 16.76 3.13 -45.29
N ALA A 27 15.74 3.61 -44.55
CA ALA A 27 15.27 4.98 -44.73
C ALA A 27 14.72 5.61 -43.44
N ARG A 28 15.59 5.85 -42.45
CA ARG A 28 15.35 6.87 -41.41
C ARG A 28 16.64 7.28 -40.70
N THR A 29 17.59 7.80 -41.46
CA THR A 29 18.59 8.75 -40.95
C THR A 29 17.93 10.13 -40.83
N ASP A 30 17.03 10.27 -39.87
CA ASP A 30 16.52 11.57 -39.42
C ASP A 30 17.06 11.77 -38.01
N HIS A 31 17.99 12.72 -37.85
CA HIS A 31 18.57 13.14 -36.59
C HIS A 31 17.52 13.86 -35.72
N ARG A 32 16.50 13.12 -35.30
CA ARG A 32 15.68 13.54 -34.16
C ARG A 32 16.48 13.16 -32.91
N PRO A 33 16.72 14.09 -31.97
CA PRO A 33 17.32 13.71 -30.69
C PRO A 33 16.44 12.60 -30.11
N ALA A 34 17.08 11.51 -29.68
CA ALA A 34 16.41 10.36 -29.10
C ALA A 34 15.34 10.86 -28.12
N LYS A 35 14.10 10.42 -28.34
CA LYS A 35 12.97 10.64 -27.43
C LYS A 35 13.49 10.34 -26.02
N ARG A 36 13.57 11.36 -25.17
CA ARG A 36 14.18 11.27 -23.84
C ARG A 36 13.24 10.46 -22.94
N VAL A 37 13.27 9.14 -23.07
CA VAL A 37 12.84 8.23 -22.01
C VAL A 37 13.74 8.57 -20.81
N LEU A 38 13.13 8.72 -19.63
CA LEU A 38 13.78 9.19 -18.40
C LEU A 38 15.20 8.63 -18.29
N SER A 39 16.21 9.51 -18.29
CA SER A 39 17.62 9.12 -18.49
C SER A 39 18.16 8.20 -17.39
N VAL A 40 17.49 8.15 -16.23
CA VAL A 40 17.88 7.36 -15.07
C VAL A 40 17.47 5.88 -15.18
N VAL A 41 16.59 5.53 -16.12
CA VAL A 41 16.30 4.12 -16.41
C VAL A 41 17.50 3.52 -17.12
N PRO A 42 18.13 2.45 -16.59
CA PRO A 42 19.27 1.82 -17.24
C PRO A 42 18.91 1.44 -18.69
N PRO A 43 19.68 1.87 -19.69
CA PRO A 43 19.44 1.43 -21.06
C PRO A 43 19.79 -0.06 -21.18
N GLY A 44 18.97 -0.83 -21.88
CA GLY A 44 19.29 -2.21 -22.22
C GLY A 44 18.08 -3.10 -22.43
N ASP A 45 18.15 -4.01 -23.39
CA ASP A 45 17.12 -5.03 -23.62
C ASP A 45 17.41 -6.26 -22.74
N ILE A 46 16.35 -6.95 -22.29
CA ILE A 46 16.47 -8.25 -21.63
C ILE A 46 16.54 -9.31 -22.74
N GLY A 47 17.76 -9.55 -23.25
CA GLY A 47 17.96 -10.40 -24.43
C GLY A 47 17.30 -9.78 -25.66
N ALA A 48 16.26 -10.44 -26.20
CA ALA A 48 15.49 -9.93 -27.34
C ALA A 48 14.28 -9.06 -26.96
N LEU A 49 13.97 -8.93 -25.67
CA LEU A 49 12.80 -8.19 -25.18
C LEU A 49 13.19 -6.79 -24.72
N PRO A 50 12.48 -5.74 -25.17
CA PRO A 50 12.68 -4.40 -24.63
C PRO A 50 12.46 -4.35 -23.11
N LEU A 51 13.31 -3.60 -22.39
CA LEU A 51 13.25 -3.46 -20.92
C LEU A 51 11.84 -3.19 -20.40
N TRP A 52 11.14 -2.27 -21.04
CA TRP A 52 9.81 -1.82 -20.64
C TRP A 52 8.80 -2.97 -20.69
N VAL A 53 8.91 -3.89 -21.67
CA VAL A 53 8.05 -5.09 -21.74
C VAL A 53 8.27 -5.94 -20.51
N GLY A 54 9.52 -6.17 -20.12
CA GLY A 54 9.86 -6.92 -18.91
C GLY A 54 9.25 -6.29 -17.65
N VAL A 55 9.37 -4.97 -17.49
CA VAL A 55 8.81 -4.23 -16.34
C VAL A 55 7.29 -4.37 -16.27
N PHE A 56 6.57 -4.19 -17.39
CA PHE A 56 5.11 -4.32 -17.40
C PHE A 56 4.63 -5.76 -17.19
N VAL A 57 5.35 -6.77 -17.70
CA VAL A 57 5.04 -8.17 -17.44
C VAL A 57 5.22 -8.50 -15.96
N LEU A 58 6.34 -8.10 -15.35
CA LEU A 58 6.60 -8.30 -13.92
C LEU A 58 5.56 -7.59 -13.04
N LEU A 59 5.20 -6.36 -13.38
CA LEU A 59 4.12 -5.63 -12.71
C LEU A 59 2.79 -6.34 -12.85
N GLY A 60 2.41 -6.75 -14.07
CA GLY A 60 1.16 -7.45 -14.33
C GLY A 60 1.05 -8.74 -13.52
N LEU A 61 2.15 -9.50 -13.42
CA LEU A 61 2.23 -10.70 -12.59
C LEU A 61 2.09 -10.37 -11.10
N ALA A 62 2.83 -9.38 -10.60
CA ALA A 62 2.76 -8.97 -9.19
C ALA A 62 1.34 -8.49 -8.81
N LEU A 63 0.70 -7.72 -9.69
CA LEU A 63 -0.68 -7.28 -9.52
C LEU A 63 -1.64 -8.48 -9.56
N ALA A 64 -1.51 -9.41 -10.50
CA ALA A 64 -2.37 -10.60 -10.55
C ALA A 64 -2.29 -11.43 -9.26
N VAL A 65 -1.07 -11.65 -8.75
CA VAL A 65 -0.85 -12.34 -7.47
C VAL A 65 -1.45 -11.55 -6.31
N PHE A 66 -1.22 -10.23 -6.25
CA PHE A 66 -1.84 -9.36 -5.25
C PHE A 66 -3.37 -9.46 -5.27
N HIS A 67 -4.01 -9.36 -6.44
CA HIS A 67 -5.47 -9.41 -6.56
C HIS A 67 -6.01 -10.76 -6.12
N TYR A 68 -5.36 -11.87 -6.49
CA TYR A 68 -5.72 -13.20 -6.05
C TYR A 68 -5.60 -13.34 -4.52
N ALA A 69 -4.47 -12.90 -3.94
CA ALA A 69 -4.24 -12.95 -2.50
C ALA A 69 -5.22 -12.03 -1.74
N PHE A 70 -5.44 -10.81 -2.21
CA PHE A 70 -6.39 -9.86 -1.62
C PHE A 70 -7.82 -10.39 -1.67
N TYR A 71 -8.25 -10.96 -2.78
CA TYR A 71 -9.59 -11.55 -2.86
C TYR A 71 -9.75 -12.74 -1.91
N THR A 72 -8.81 -13.70 -1.95
CA THR A 72 -8.92 -14.94 -1.19
C THR A 72 -8.70 -14.76 0.31
N ARG A 73 -7.78 -13.89 0.72
CA ARG A 73 -7.41 -13.68 2.13
C ARG A 73 -8.06 -12.49 2.78
N VAL A 74 -8.74 -11.60 2.05
CA VAL A 74 -9.38 -10.41 2.62
C VAL A 74 -10.84 -10.35 2.21
N VAL A 75 -11.13 -10.11 0.94
CA VAL A 75 -12.51 -9.84 0.47
C VAL A 75 -13.43 -11.02 0.79
N ARG A 76 -13.03 -12.23 0.40
CA ARG A 76 -13.83 -13.44 0.64
C ARG A 76 -14.08 -13.65 2.14
N LEU A 77 -13.09 -13.42 2.98
CA LEU A 77 -13.21 -13.63 4.43
C LEU A 77 -14.07 -12.55 5.09
N VAL A 78 -13.97 -11.30 4.68
CA VAL A 78 -14.78 -10.21 5.24
C VAL A 78 -16.25 -10.33 4.84
N LEU A 79 -16.52 -10.75 3.61
CA LEU A 79 -17.89 -10.87 3.08
C LEU A 79 -18.71 -12.02 3.68
N GLN A 80 -18.09 -12.91 4.48
CA GLN A 80 -18.83 -13.94 5.21
C GLN A 80 -19.58 -13.39 6.44
N GLY A 81 -19.22 -12.18 6.88
CA GLY A 81 -19.88 -11.49 7.98
C GLY A 81 -21.29 -11.01 7.66
N GLN A 82 -22.01 -10.58 8.69
CA GLN A 82 -23.35 -10.05 8.56
C GLN A 82 -23.40 -8.76 7.73
N LYS A 83 -24.51 -8.55 7.04
CA LYS A 83 -24.77 -7.31 6.32
C LYS A 83 -24.99 -6.19 7.34
N THR A 84 -24.34 -5.05 7.12
CA THR A 84 -24.61 -3.80 7.84
C THR A 84 -24.66 -2.65 6.84
N ALA A 85 -25.60 -1.73 7.04
CA ALA A 85 -25.80 -0.60 6.14
C ALA A 85 -24.84 0.54 6.50
N ARG A 86 -23.87 0.83 5.62
CA ARG A 86 -22.89 1.92 5.78
C ARG A 86 -22.75 2.77 4.52
N PHE A 87 -23.81 2.83 3.71
CA PHE A 87 -23.81 3.47 2.38
C PHE A 87 -24.62 4.78 2.35
N ASP A 88 -25.18 5.20 3.48
CA ASP A 88 -25.88 6.48 3.62
C ASP A 88 -24.91 7.67 3.53
N ARG A 89 -25.41 8.85 3.12
CA ARG A 89 -24.66 10.13 3.15
C ARG A 89 -23.24 10.04 2.55
N PRO A 90 -23.10 9.59 1.28
CA PRO A 90 -21.80 9.30 0.67
C PRO A 90 -20.84 10.50 0.64
N LEU A 91 -21.36 11.73 0.45
CA LEU A 91 -20.54 12.94 0.44
C LEU A 91 -19.93 13.28 1.81
N GLU A 92 -20.71 13.15 2.89
CA GLU A 92 -20.24 13.36 4.27
C GLU A 92 -19.18 12.32 4.67
N ARG A 93 -19.39 11.07 4.23
CA ARG A 93 -18.43 9.99 4.41
C ARG A 93 -17.13 10.27 3.69
N MET A 94 -17.21 10.62 2.41
CA MET A 94 -16.06 10.92 1.56
C MET A 94 -15.23 12.07 2.11
N TRP A 95 -15.84 13.21 2.42
CA TRP A 95 -15.10 14.37 2.94
C TRP A 95 -14.44 14.07 4.29
N GLY A 96 -15.15 13.38 5.19
CA GLY A 96 -14.54 12.93 6.44
C GLY A 96 -13.41 11.92 6.22
N ALA A 97 -13.55 10.99 5.29
CA ALA A 97 -12.52 10.01 4.97
C ALA A 97 -11.26 10.66 4.38
N LEU A 98 -11.42 11.66 3.51
CA LEU A 98 -10.31 12.43 2.96
C LEU A 98 -9.60 13.25 4.05
N ALA A 99 -10.34 13.90 4.94
CA ALA A 99 -9.76 14.63 6.07
C ALA A 99 -8.98 13.71 7.02
N ILE A 100 -9.54 12.53 7.33
CA ILE A 100 -8.90 11.53 8.20
C ILE A 100 -7.66 10.92 7.51
N SER A 101 -7.80 10.51 6.25
CA SER A 101 -6.78 9.71 5.54
C SER A 101 -5.72 10.59 4.88
N LEU A 102 -6.10 11.52 4.00
CA LEU A 102 -5.13 12.41 3.33
C LEU A 102 -4.65 13.52 4.26
N GLY A 103 -5.57 14.09 5.04
CA GLY A 103 -5.27 15.15 6.02
C GLY A 103 -4.60 14.64 7.30
N GLN A 104 -4.48 13.32 7.49
CA GLN A 104 -3.87 12.69 8.66
C GLN A 104 -4.46 13.19 9.99
N GLN A 105 -5.72 13.67 9.99
CA GLN A 105 -6.34 14.39 11.11
C GLN A 105 -6.25 13.60 12.42
N LYS A 106 -6.56 12.30 12.37
CA LYS A 106 -6.53 11.41 13.56
C LYS A 106 -5.12 10.98 13.96
N VAL A 107 -4.21 10.80 12.99
CA VAL A 107 -2.80 10.48 13.26
C VAL A 107 -2.11 11.61 14.02
N LEU A 108 -2.41 12.86 13.63
CA LEU A 108 -1.86 14.08 14.21
C LEU A 108 -2.62 14.59 15.44
N GLN A 109 -3.78 14.02 15.79
CA GLN A 109 -4.60 14.44 16.93
C GLN A 109 -3.86 14.41 18.28
N ARG A 110 -2.88 13.51 18.45
CA ARG A 110 -2.08 13.36 19.68
C ARG A 110 -0.59 13.47 19.44
N VAL A 111 -0.14 14.58 18.87
CA VAL A 111 1.27 14.96 18.95
C VAL A 111 1.51 15.59 20.33
N LYS A 112 1.95 14.77 21.29
CA LYS A 112 2.37 15.24 22.62
C LYS A 112 3.88 15.42 22.65
N TYR A 113 4.36 16.34 23.49
CA TYR A 113 5.78 16.44 23.78
C TYR A 113 6.31 15.08 24.27
N GLY A 114 7.33 14.53 23.60
CA GLY A 114 7.85 13.18 23.87
C GLY A 114 7.22 12.04 23.04
N ASP A 115 6.11 12.27 22.32
CA ASP A 115 5.51 11.28 21.41
C ASP A 115 5.22 11.85 20.03
N TYR A 116 6.26 11.88 19.20
CA TYR A 116 6.22 12.38 17.82
C TYR A 116 5.84 11.32 16.77
N ALA A 117 5.30 10.17 17.19
CA ALA A 117 4.98 9.07 16.27
C ALA A 117 3.95 9.46 15.20
N GLY A 118 3.04 10.40 15.53
CA GLY A 118 2.09 10.95 14.56
C GLY A 118 2.79 11.72 13.44
N ILE A 119 3.73 12.60 13.79
CA ILE A 119 4.53 13.35 12.79
C ILE A 119 5.33 12.38 11.94
N GLY A 120 6.05 11.44 12.56
CA GLY A 120 6.85 10.46 11.81
C GLY A 120 6.02 9.65 10.81
N HIS A 121 4.84 9.14 11.21
CA HIS A 121 3.95 8.44 10.28
C HIS A 121 3.39 9.35 9.19
N ALA A 122 2.98 10.59 9.51
CA ALA A 122 2.48 11.52 8.51
C ALA A 122 3.55 11.86 7.45
N THR A 123 4.81 12.04 7.87
CA THR A 123 5.95 12.21 6.98
C THR A 123 6.16 10.99 6.08
N ILE A 124 6.12 9.77 6.65
CA ILE A 124 6.22 8.52 5.87
C ILE A 124 5.06 8.42 4.86
N PHE A 125 3.83 8.75 5.28
CA PHE A 125 2.64 8.67 4.44
C PHE A 125 2.70 9.63 3.24
N TRP A 126 2.97 10.91 3.47
CA TRP A 126 3.09 11.87 2.36
C TRP A 126 4.35 11.62 1.52
N GLY A 127 5.40 11.10 2.14
CA GLY A 127 6.57 10.57 1.44
C GLY A 127 6.18 9.48 0.44
N PHE A 128 5.47 8.46 0.91
CA PHE A 128 4.96 7.37 0.08
C PHE A 128 4.07 7.88 -1.06
N LEU A 129 3.10 8.77 -0.79
CA LEU A 129 2.24 9.32 -1.84
C LEU A 129 3.03 10.09 -2.92
N THR A 130 4.07 10.81 -2.49
CA THR A 130 4.96 11.54 -3.39
C THR A 130 5.73 10.59 -4.30
N PHE A 131 6.38 9.56 -3.73
CA PHE A 131 7.10 8.55 -4.51
C PHE A 131 6.17 7.76 -5.43
N MET A 132 4.98 7.39 -4.94
CA MET A 132 3.96 6.73 -5.75
C MET A 132 3.57 7.58 -6.96
N LEU A 133 3.33 8.88 -6.76
CA LEU A 133 3.03 9.82 -7.83
C LEU A 133 4.18 9.90 -8.85
N SER A 134 5.43 9.92 -8.38
CA SER A 134 6.61 9.87 -9.24
C SER A 134 6.60 8.63 -10.15
N TYR A 135 6.38 7.44 -9.60
CA TYR A 135 6.33 6.21 -10.40
C TYR A 135 5.19 6.20 -11.40
N VAL A 136 4.00 6.67 -11.02
CA VAL A 136 2.87 6.80 -11.94
C VAL A 136 3.22 7.69 -13.12
N ILE A 137 3.76 8.88 -12.87
CA ILE A 137 4.06 9.86 -13.91
C ILE A 137 5.24 9.41 -14.77
N PHE A 138 6.38 9.13 -14.15
CA PHE A 138 7.67 9.01 -14.82
C PHE A 138 8.05 7.60 -15.24
N ILE A 139 7.42 6.58 -14.66
CA ILE A 139 7.62 5.19 -15.07
C ILE A 139 6.44 4.75 -15.94
N PHE A 140 5.21 4.78 -15.40
CA PHE A 140 4.08 4.18 -16.11
C PHE A 140 3.56 5.04 -17.26
N VAL A 141 3.17 6.29 -16.99
CA VAL A 141 2.59 7.14 -18.03
C VAL A 141 3.64 7.52 -19.07
N ALA A 142 4.87 7.83 -18.65
CA ALA A 142 5.99 8.09 -19.54
C ALA A 142 6.28 6.91 -20.50
N SER A 143 6.21 5.67 -20.01
CA SER A 143 6.43 4.48 -20.83
C SER A 143 5.26 4.17 -21.77
N ALA A 144 4.02 4.48 -21.37
CA ALA A 144 2.82 4.26 -22.18
C ALA A 144 2.61 5.34 -23.25
N LYS A 145 2.99 6.58 -22.96
CA LYS A 145 2.81 7.73 -23.87
C LYS A 145 4.10 8.55 -23.95
N ALA A 146 4.87 8.31 -25.01
CA ALA A 146 6.03 9.12 -25.33
C ALA A 146 5.66 10.62 -25.40
N GLY A 147 6.43 11.48 -24.73
CA GLY A 147 6.20 12.92 -24.66
C GLY A 147 5.20 13.40 -23.60
N PHE A 148 4.58 12.50 -22.81
CA PHE A 148 3.70 12.93 -21.71
C PHE A 148 4.44 13.68 -20.58
N PRO A 149 5.62 13.23 -20.12
CA PRO A 149 6.35 13.95 -19.08
C PRO A 149 6.69 15.38 -19.49
N GLU A 150 7.04 15.60 -20.77
CA GLU A 150 7.40 16.92 -21.32
C GLU A 150 6.21 17.88 -21.37
N TRP A 151 4.98 17.37 -21.53
CA TRP A 151 3.76 18.16 -21.42
C TRP A 151 3.43 18.54 -19.96
N LEU A 152 3.78 17.67 -19.02
CA LEU A 152 3.46 17.86 -17.60
C LEU A 152 4.52 18.69 -16.85
N LEU A 153 5.80 18.44 -17.11
CA LEU A 153 6.94 19.06 -16.43
C LEU A 153 8.02 19.43 -17.46
N THR A 154 8.48 20.67 -17.40
CA THR A 154 9.67 21.12 -18.14
C THR A 154 10.95 20.52 -17.55
N ASP A 155 12.09 20.64 -18.22
CA ASP A 155 13.39 20.22 -17.68
C ASP A 155 13.67 20.83 -16.28
N THR A 156 13.31 22.09 -16.08
CA THR A 156 13.36 22.75 -14.77
C THR A 156 12.42 22.10 -13.76
N GLY A 157 11.21 21.72 -14.19
CA GLY A 157 10.24 21.01 -13.35
C GLY A 157 10.74 19.63 -12.90
N VAL A 158 11.32 18.85 -13.82
CA VAL A 158 11.95 17.57 -13.51
C VAL A 158 13.09 17.78 -12.52
N LYS A 159 14.00 18.73 -12.78
CA LYS A 159 15.11 19.05 -11.87
C LYS A 159 14.64 19.34 -10.45
N VAL A 160 13.67 20.25 -10.30
CA VAL A 160 13.13 20.63 -8.98
C VAL A 160 12.49 19.43 -8.29
N TYR A 161 11.73 18.63 -9.03
CA TYR A 161 11.07 17.45 -8.48
C TYR A 161 12.07 16.36 -8.08
N SER A 162 13.11 16.12 -8.87
CA SER A 162 14.18 15.15 -8.55
C SER A 162 15.00 15.58 -7.34
N ILE A 163 15.35 16.88 -7.23
CA ILE A 163 15.99 17.43 -6.02
C ILE A 163 15.08 17.22 -4.80
N TYR A 164 13.78 17.46 -4.94
CA TYR A 164 12.81 17.24 -3.89
C TYR A 164 12.74 15.76 -3.47
N LEU A 165 12.65 14.82 -4.41
CA LEU A 165 12.64 13.38 -4.12
C LEU A 165 13.94 12.91 -3.47
N ASP A 166 15.09 13.43 -3.90
CA ASP A 166 16.40 13.11 -3.36
C ASP A 166 16.53 13.54 -1.89
N ILE A 167 16.13 14.78 -1.58
CA ILE A 167 16.07 15.28 -0.19
C ILE A 167 15.05 14.49 0.63
N LEU A 168 13.87 14.23 0.07
CA LEU A 168 12.81 13.50 0.73
C LEU A 168 13.24 12.05 1.05
N ALA A 169 13.98 11.39 0.16
CA ALA A 169 14.53 10.05 0.41
C ALA A 169 15.44 10.05 1.65
N ALA A 170 16.32 11.04 1.77
CA ALA A 170 17.20 11.15 2.93
C ALA A 170 16.46 11.50 4.22
N VAL A 171 15.47 12.41 4.16
CA VAL A 171 14.59 12.71 5.29
C VAL A 171 13.85 11.45 5.75
N LEU A 172 13.29 10.68 4.82
CA LEU A 172 12.60 9.44 5.13
C LEU A 172 13.55 8.39 5.70
N ALA A 173 14.77 8.27 5.19
CA ALA A 173 15.79 7.39 5.78
C ALA A 173 16.06 7.76 7.25
N VAL A 174 16.24 9.04 7.57
CA VAL A 174 16.41 9.50 8.97
C VAL A 174 15.18 9.18 9.82
N VAL A 175 13.97 9.43 9.31
CA VAL A 175 12.71 9.13 10.02
C VAL A 175 12.56 7.61 10.26
N LEU A 176 12.97 6.77 9.32
CA LEU A 176 12.91 5.31 9.45
C LEU A 176 13.93 4.79 10.47
N VAL A 177 15.15 5.33 10.51
CA VAL A 177 16.13 5.03 11.58
C VAL A 177 15.55 5.42 12.93
N TRP A 178 14.98 6.62 13.05
CA TRP A 178 14.32 7.06 14.28
C TRP A 178 13.14 6.14 14.66
N ALA A 179 12.30 5.76 13.69
CA ALA A 179 11.16 4.87 13.93
C ALA A 179 11.61 3.48 14.40
N PHE A 180 12.72 2.96 13.84
CA PHE A 180 13.35 1.72 14.29
C PHE A 180 13.85 1.84 15.73
N VAL A 181 14.67 2.86 16.03
CA VAL A 181 15.20 3.09 17.39
C VAL A 181 14.06 3.24 18.40
N ARG A 182 13.03 4.02 18.07
CA ARG A 182 11.87 4.22 18.94
C ARG A 182 11.11 2.91 19.20
N ARG A 183 11.01 2.02 18.20
CA ARG A 183 10.22 0.78 18.30
C ARG A 183 10.97 -0.35 18.99
N TRP A 184 12.27 -0.52 18.76
CA TRP A 184 13.04 -1.65 19.31
C TRP A 184 13.99 -1.29 20.44
N VAL A 185 14.43 -0.03 20.57
CA VAL A 185 15.36 0.39 21.63
C VAL A 185 14.60 1.12 22.75
N LEU A 186 13.89 2.21 22.44
CA LEU A 186 13.23 3.03 23.47
C LEU A 186 11.92 2.44 23.99
N GLN A 187 11.21 1.66 23.17
CA GLN A 187 10.02 0.89 23.51
C GLN A 187 9.00 1.59 24.44
N PRO A 188 8.30 2.64 23.98
CA PRO A 188 7.17 3.21 24.71
C PRO A 188 6.12 2.15 25.07
N ARG A 189 5.37 2.32 26.17
CA ARG A 189 4.42 1.31 26.68
C ARG A 189 3.52 0.68 25.61
N ARG A 190 2.85 1.47 24.77
CA ARG A 190 2.03 0.92 23.66
C ARG A 190 2.77 0.10 22.62
N LEU A 191 4.09 0.18 22.54
CA LEU A 191 4.91 -0.62 21.62
C LEU A 191 5.62 -1.78 22.32
N SER A 192 5.32 -2.03 23.59
CA SER A 192 5.86 -3.17 24.33
C SER A 192 5.15 -4.49 24.00
N TYR A 193 3.94 -4.42 23.44
CA TYR A 193 3.15 -5.59 23.06
C TYR A 193 3.77 -6.37 21.89
N ASP A 194 3.62 -7.69 21.93
CA ASP A 194 4.05 -8.66 20.92
C ASP A 194 3.54 -8.32 19.51
N LEU A 195 2.24 -8.06 19.36
CA LEU A 195 1.62 -7.70 18.08
C LEU A 195 2.31 -6.47 17.43
N THR A 196 2.72 -5.50 18.25
CA THR A 196 3.32 -4.24 17.76
C THR A 196 4.77 -4.43 17.29
N ARG A 197 5.43 -5.49 17.75
CA ARG A 197 6.83 -5.85 17.49
C ARG A 197 6.98 -7.08 16.59
N HIS A 198 5.89 -7.55 16.00
CA HIS A 198 5.90 -8.61 15.00
C HIS A 198 6.97 -8.37 13.92
N SER A 199 7.60 -9.44 13.44
CA SER A 199 8.72 -9.39 12.49
C SER A 199 8.37 -8.64 11.20
N ASP A 200 7.10 -8.67 10.77
CA ASP A 200 6.61 -7.87 9.64
C ASP A 200 6.96 -6.38 9.78
N ALA A 201 6.94 -5.84 11.00
CA ALA A 201 7.33 -4.46 11.25
C ALA A 201 8.75 -4.17 10.78
N LEU A 202 9.67 -5.09 11.07
CA LEU A 202 11.08 -4.96 10.72
C LEU A 202 11.26 -5.11 9.22
N ILE A 203 10.60 -6.12 8.63
CA ILE A 203 10.66 -6.37 7.19
C ILE A 203 10.20 -5.12 6.43
N ILE A 204 9.07 -4.51 6.80
CA ILE A 204 8.62 -3.30 6.10
C ILE A 204 9.57 -2.12 6.29
N VAL A 205 10.11 -1.90 7.49
CA VAL A 205 11.10 -0.83 7.71
C VAL A 205 12.34 -1.05 6.84
N VAL A 206 12.82 -2.28 6.71
CA VAL A 206 13.95 -2.64 5.85
C VAL A 206 13.62 -2.44 4.36
N LEU A 207 12.43 -2.84 3.91
CA LEU A 207 12.02 -2.63 2.51
C LEU A 207 11.92 -1.14 2.17
N ILE A 208 11.27 -0.33 3.01
CA ILE A 208 11.15 1.12 2.77
C ILE A 208 12.53 1.79 2.85
N MET A 209 13.39 1.39 3.80
CA MET A 209 14.77 1.86 3.85
C MET A 209 15.54 1.51 2.57
N GLY A 210 15.37 0.28 2.08
CA GLY A 210 15.92 -0.17 0.82
C GLY A 210 15.45 0.67 -0.37
N LEU A 211 14.18 1.07 -0.41
CA LEU A 211 13.68 2.02 -1.42
C LEU A 211 14.40 3.36 -1.34
N MET A 212 14.58 3.93 -0.15
CA MET A 212 15.25 5.23 0.02
C MET A 212 16.72 5.18 -0.41
N ILE A 213 17.44 4.14 0.04
CA ILE A 213 18.85 3.93 -0.30
C ILE A 213 19.01 3.69 -1.80
N SER A 214 18.20 2.81 -2.39
CA SER A 214 18.29 2.50 -3.82
C SER A 214 17.95 3.70 -4.70
N THR A 215 17.02 4.58 -4.31
CA THR A 215 16.76 5.85 -5.01
C THR A 215 18.01 6.72 -5.04
N ILE A 216 18.60 7.01 -3.87
CA ILE A 216 19.78 7.89 -3.75
C ILE A 216 20.97 7.29 -4.52
N LEU A 217 21.21 5.99 -4.37
CA LEU A 217 22.33 5.32 -5.03
C LEU A 217 22.12 5.21 -6.55
N THR A 218 20.89 5.08 -7.03
CA THR A 218 20.60 5.13 -8.47
C THR A 218 21.02 6.49 -9.05
N HIS A 219 20.71 7.60 -8.38
CA HIS A 219 21.17 8.93 -8.79
C HIS A 219 22.68 9.10 -8.66
N ALA A 220 23.29 8.59 -7.57
CA ALA A 220 24.72 8.69 -7.35
C ALA A 220 25.53 7.97 -8.43
N PHE A 221 25.16 6.73 -8.76
CA PHE A 221 25.83 5.98 -9.82
C PHE A 221 25.47 6.48 -11.22
N TRP A 222 24.31 7.11 -11.41
CA TRP A 222 24.00 7.86 -12.63
C TRP A 222 24.97 9.03 -12.85
N VAL A 223 25.30 9.79 -11.79
CA VAL A 223 26.30 10.86 -11.85
C VAL A 223 27.72 10.29 -12.05
N ALA A 224 28.10 9.26 -11.28
CA ALA A 224 29.44 8.67 -11.34
C ALA A 224 29.80 8.06 -12.71
N GLN A 225 28.82 7.59 -13.48
CA GLN A 225 29.05 7.13 -14.86
C GLN A 225 29.08 8.25 -15.91
N GLY A 226 28.99 9.53 -15.50
CA GLY A 226 28.96 10.68 -16.40
C GLY A 226 27.57 11.01 -16.95
N GLY A 227 26.50 10.58 -16.27
CA GLY A 227 25.12 10.91 -16.63
C GLY A 227 24.87 12.41 -16.59
N THR A 228 24.06 12.92 -17.54
CA THR A 228 23.72 14.34 -17.67
C THR A 228 22.21 14.56 -17.63
N GLY A 229 21.78 15.81 -17.48
CA GLY A 229 20.38 16.21 -17.45
C GLY A 229 19.85 16.53 -16.05
N PRO A 230 18.55 16.87 -15.93
CA PRO A 230 17.92 17.34 -14.69
C PRO A 230 18.13 16.42 -13.48
N GLU A 231 18.12 15.11 -13.73
CA GLU A 231 18.24 14.05 -12.71
C GLU A 231 19.68 13.90 -12.17
N ALA A 232 20.68 14.39 -12.90
CA ALA A 232 22.07 14.43 -12.44
C ALA A 232 22.36 15.62 -11.51
N GLU A 233 21.44 16.58 -11.40
CA GLU A 233 21.60 17.81 -10.62
C GLU A 233 20.97 17.73 -9.21
N VAL A 234 20.57 16.53 -8.77
CA VAL A 234 20.15 16.29 -7.39
C VAL A 234 21.29 16.56 -6.40
N TYR A 235 21.01 16.84 -5.13
CA TYR A 235 22.06 17.29 -4.21
C TYR A 235 22.85 16.15 -3.59
N ILE A 236 22.17 15.19 -2.99
CA ILE A 236 22.77 14.09 -2.24
C ILE A 236 23.31 13.05 -3.22
N GLY A 237 22.50 12.64 -4.21
CA GLY A 237 22.95 11.76 -5.28
C GLY A 237 24.20 12.28 -5.97
N LYS A 238 24.23 13.57 -6.38
CA LYS A 238 25.40 14.16 -7.05
C LYS A 238 26.65 14.18 -6.16
N ALA A 239 26.52 14.63 -4.92
CA ALA A 239 27.64 14.65 -3.99
C ALA A 239 28.24 13.25 -3.77
N LEU A 240 27.40 12.22 -3.67
CA LEU A 240 27.85 10.83 -3.59
C LEU A 240 28.47 10.33 -4.90
N GLY A 241 27.92 10.71 -6.05
CA GLY A 241 28.45 10.34 -7.36
C GLY A 241 29.84 10.93 -7.63
N GLU A 242 30.04 12.19 -7.27
CA GLU A 242 31.36 12.86 -7.31
C GLU A 242 32.34 12.16 -6.36
N LEU A 243 31.91 11.85 -5.13
CA LEU A 243 32.72 11.08 -4.17
C LEU A 243 33.12 9.68 -4.70
N PHE A 244 32.22 8.96 -5.36
CA PHE A 244 32.53 7.66 -5.97
C PHE A 244 33.52 7.80 -7.12
N THR A 245 33.42 8.88 -7.90
CA THR A 245 34.38 9.18 -8.96
C THR A 245 35.77 9.45 -8.37
N ASP A 246 35.84 10.22 -7.29
CA ASP A 246 37.09 10.52 -6.56
C ASP A 246 37.72 9.25 -5.95
N TRP A 247 36.91 8.28 -5.51
CA TRP A 247 37.38 6.97 -5.06
C TRP A 247 37.82 6.04 -6.19
N GLY A 248 37.77 6.49 -7.44
CA GLY A 248 38.22 5.73 -8.61
C GLY A 248 37.23 4.69 -9.09
N VAL A 249 35.93 4.83 -8.78
CA VAL A 249 34.89 3.96 -9.37
C VAL A 249 34.82 4.24 -10.87
N GLY A 250 35.26 3.26 -11.67
CA GLY A 250 35.23 3.38 -13.12
C GLY A 250 33.81 3.42 -13.70
N VAL A 251 33.66 4.05 -14.86
CA VAL A 251 32.36 4.25 -15.56
C VAL A 251 31.58 2.94 -15.74
N GLY A 252 32.24 1.85 -16.13
CA GLY A 252 31.58 0.54 -16.31
C GLY A 252 31.04 -0.04 -15.00
N THR A 253 31.78 0.12 -13.90
CA THR A 253 31.32 -0.29 -12.56
C THR A 253 30.16 0.56 -12.10
N ALA A 254 30.23 1.88 -12.30
CA ALA A 254 29.14 2.80 -11.97
C ALA A 254 27.85 2.47 -12.75
N ASN A 255 27.95 2.20 -14.06
CA ASN A 255 26.80 1.76 -14.87
C ASN A 255 26.17 0.46 -14.34
N THR A 256 27.00 -0.52 -13.99
CA THR A 256 26.52 -1.79 -13.43
C THR A 256 25.81 -1.57 -12.09
N LEU A 257 26.40 -0.78 -11.19
CA LEU A 257 25.84 -0.49 -9.88
C LEU A 257 24.53 0.33 -9.98
N GLN A 258 24.46 1.30 -10.89
CA GLN A 258 23.22 2.00 -11.20
C GLN A 258 22.12 1.01 -11.60
N GLY A 259 22.42 0.07 -12.50
CA GLY A 259 21.51 -0.99 -12.90
C GLY A 259 21.06 -1.86 -11.72
N VAL A 260 21.99 -2.29 -10.85
CA VAL A 260 21.68 -3.09 -9.65
C VAL A 260 20.74 -2.35 -8.71
N PHE A 261 21.00 -1.08 -8.39
CA PHE A 261 20.14 -0.32 -7.47
C PHE A 261 18.78 -0.02 -8.07
N TRP A 262 18.71 0.28 -9.38
CA TRP A 262 17.45 0.49 -10.07
C TRP A 262 16.58 -0.79 -10.08
N TRP A 263 17.17 -1.93 -10.41
CA TRP A 263 16.46 -3.23 -10.40
C TRP A 263 16.10 -3.69 -8.99
N SER A 264 16.96 -3.44 -8.01
CA SER A 264 16.66 -3.71 -6.60
C SER A 264 15.47 -2.88 -6.13
N HIS A 265 15.44 -1.59 -6.51
CA HIS A 265 14.33 -0.70 -6.21
C HIS A 265 13.01 -1.23 -6.76
N LEU A 266 12.97 -1.56 -8.06
CA LEU A 266 11.79 -2.13 -8.71
C LEU A 266 11.38 -3.45 -8.05
N SER A 267 12.34 -4.33 -7.77
CA SER A 267 12.09 -5.62 -7.12
C SER A 267 11.46 -5.43 -5.73
N ILE A 268 11.94 -4.47 -4.94
CA ILE A 268 11.36 -4.14 -3.63
C ILE A 268 9.91 -3.68 -3.78
N ILE A 269 9.59 -2.83 -4.76
CA ILE A 269 8.20 -2.39 -5.01
C ILE A 269 7.30 -3.59 -5.35
N LEU A 270 7.76 -4.49 -6.22
CA LEU A 270 6.99 -5.66 -6.65
C LEU A 270 6.78 -6.67 -5.51
N ILE A 271 7.83 -6.97 -4.75
CA ILE A 271 7.76 -7.83 -3.56
C ILE A 271 6.82 -7.22 -2.53
N PHE A 272 6.97 -5.93 -2.22
CA PHE A 272 6.12 -5.24 -1.26
C PHE A 272 4.66 -5.28 -1.68
N THR A 273 4.36 -5.06 -2.98
CA THR A 273 3.00 -5.19 -3.54
C THR A 273 2.38 -6.54 -3.21
N VAL A 274 3.09 -7.64 -3.47
CA VAL A 274 2.59 -9.00 -3.20
C VAL A 274 2.49 -9.30 -1.69
N TYR A 275 3.34 -8.67 -0.88
CA TYR A 275 3.42 -8.93 0.56
C TYR A 275 2.32 -8.22 1.38
N ILE A 276 1.77 -7.10 0.89
CA ILE A 276 0.73 -6.30 1.57
C ILE A 276 -0.43 -7.14 2.14
N PRO A 277 -1.13 -8.02 1.39
CA PRO A 277 -2.31 -8.73 1.89
C PRO A 277 -1.98 -9.80 2.95
N PHE A 278 -0.70 -10.08 3.20
CA PHE A 278 -0.24 -11.06 4.19
C PHE A 278 0.25 -10.41 5.49
N THR A 279 0.29 -9.08 5.57
CA THR A 279 0.97 -8.39 6.66
C THR A 279 0.10 -7.30 7.27
N LYS A 280 0.57 -6.77 8.39
CA LYS A 280 -0.01 -5.56 8.99
C LYS A 280 0.01 -4.33 8.08
N HIS A 281 0.76 -4.31 6.98
CA HIS A 281 0.74 -3.17 6.05
C HIS A 281 -0.53 -3.10 5.20
N MET A 282 -1.39 -4.12 5.27
CA MET A 282 -2.75 -4.09 4.72
C MET A 282 -3.56 -2.87 5.22
N HIS A 283 -3.25 -2.33 6.40
CA HIS A 283 -3.87 -1.10 6.91
C HIS A 283 -3.73 0.09 5.95
N MET A 284 -2.70 0.14 5.10
CA MET A 284 -2.53 1.20 4.09
C MET A 284 -3.73 1.27 3.13
N PHE A 285 -4.29 0.12 2.77
CA PHE A 285 -5.48 0.02 1.94
C PHE A 285 -6.76 -0.02 2.78
N ALA A 286 -6.75 -0.74 3.90
CA ALA A 286 -7.94 -0.94 4.69
C ALA A 286 -8.38 0.30 5.49
N ALA A 287 -7.44 1.12 5.97
CA ALA A 287 -7.73 2.33 6.74
C ALA A 287 -8.56 3.39 5.98
N PRO A 288 -8.25 3.80 4.73
CA PRO A 288 -9.08 4.78 4.02
C PRO A 288 -10.49 4.25 3.74
N VAL A 289 -10.63 2.97 3.41
CA VAL A 289 -11.93 2.30 3.25
C VAL A 289 -12.68 2.31 4.59
N ASN A 290 -11.98 2.04 5.69
CA ASN A 290 -12.56 2.03 7.02
C ASN A 290 -13.06 3.42 7.45
N ALA A 291 -12.28 4.46 7.16
CA ALA A 291 -12.64 5.85 7.43
C ALA A 291 -13.88 6.30 6.64
N TYR A 292 -14.08 5.78 5.42
CA TYR A 292 -15.29 6.01 4.63
C TYR A 292 -16.52 5.31 5.24
N PHE A 293 -16.37 4.05 5.64
CA PHE A 293 -17.45 3.24 6.21
C PHE A 293 -17.64 3.37 7.73
N ARG A 294 -16.99 4.35 8.37
CA ARG A 294 -17.12 4.67 9.80
C ARG A 294 -18.58 4.92 10.21
N SER A 295 -18.91 4.69 11.47
CA SER A 295 -20.18 5.14 12.02
C SER A 295 -20.30 6.67 12.02
N LEU A 296 -21.46 7.16 11.61
CA LEU A 296 -21.84 8.57 11.69
C LEU A 296 -22.81 8.82 12.86
N GLU A 297 -23.18 7.77 13.60
CA GLU A 297 -23.97 7.87 14.82
C GLU A 297 -23.17 8.55 15.94
N PRO A 298 -23.84 9.11 16.96
CA PRO A 298 -23.19 9.60 18.16
C PRO A 298 -22.26 8.54 18.77
N LYS A 299 -21.06 8.97 19.20
CA LYS A 299 -20.09 8.06 19.81
C LYS A 299 -20.69 7.45 21.08
N GLY A 300 -20.61 6.12 21.20
CA GLY A 300 -21.18 5.38 22.32
C GLY A 300 -22.65 4.97 22.11
N ALA A 301 -23.28 5.34 21.00
CA ALA A 301 -24.56 4.75 20.61
C ALA A 301 -24.36 3.27 20.27
N LEU A 302 -24.93 2.39 21.07
CA LEU A 302 -25.04 0.97 20.75
C LEU A 302 -26.30 0.73 19.91
N PRO A 303 -26.26 -0.20 18.94
CA PRO A 303 -27.46 -0.58 18.22
C PRO A 303 -28.52 -1.12 19.19
N LEU A 304 -29.79 -0.83 18.91
CA LEU A 304 -30.91 -1.40 19.66
C LEU A 304 -30.99 -2.90 19.35
N MET A 305 -30.99 -3.72 20.39
CA MET A 305 -31.16 -5.17 20.28
C MET A 305 -32.64 -5.52 20.46
N ASP A 306 -33.19 -6.27 19.52
CA ASP A 306 -34.57 -6.77 19.59
C ASP A 306 -34.61 -8.03 20.47
N LEU A 307 -34.80 -7.85 21.77
CA LEU A 307 -34.83 -8.94 22.74
C LEU A 307 -36.01 -9.92 22.52
N GLU A 308 -37.06 -9.50 21.81
CA GLU A 308 -38.28 -10.30 21.63
C GLU A 308 -38.16 -11.27 20.45
N ASN A 309 -37.45 -10.87 19.39
CA ASN A 309 -37.30 -11.69 18.17
C ASN A 309 -35.90 -12.28 17.97
N THR A 310 -34.94 -11.96 18.85
CA THR A 310 -33.55 -12.45 18.72
C THR A 310 -33.36 -13.76 19.49
N GLU A 311 -33.12 -14.85 18.76
CA GLU A 311 -32.86 -16.17 19.37
C GLU A 311 -31.40 -16.37 19.81
N LYS A 312 -30.47 -15.59 19.25
CA LYS A 312 -29.03 -15.69 19.55
C LYS A 312 -28.47 -14.33 19.97
N PHE A 313 -27.95 -14.29 21.19
CA PHE A 313 -27.29 -13.10 21.73
C PHE A 313 -25.78 -13.18 21.49
N GLY A 314 -25.25 -12.08 20.96
CA GLY A 314 -23.83 -11.88 20.75
C GLY A 314 -23.18 -12.70 19.65
N ALA A 315 -21.86 -12.53 19.51
CA ALA A 315 -21.05 -13.11 18.45
C ALA A 315 -20.14 -14.22 19.00
N GLY A 316 -20.53 -15.48 18.74
CA GLY A 316 -19.72 -16.66 19.08
C GLY A 316 -18.86 -17.19 17.93
N ARG A 317 -19.10 -16.70 16.70
CA ARG A 317 -18.46 -17.14 15.46
C ARG A 317 -18.11 -15.93 14.59
N VAL A 318 -17.13 -16.06 13.70
CA VAL A 318 -16.73 -15.05 12.72
C VAL A 318 -17.91 -14.57 11.87
N GLN A 319 -18.79 -15.49 11.43
CA GLN A 319 -19.98 -15.16 10.63
C GLN A 319 -21.07 -14.40 11.41
N ASP A 320 -20.97 -14.35 12.74
CA ASP A 320 -21.89 -13.58 13.58
C ASP A 320 -21.50 -12.09 13.66
N PHE A 321 -20.25 -11.73 13.35
CA PHE A 321 -19.83 -10.33 13.21
C PHE A 321 -20.24 -9.75 11.86
N THR A 322 -20.46 -8.43 11.81
CA THR A 322 -20.69 -7.71 10.54
C THR A 322 -19.44 -7.67 9.68
N TRP A 323 -19.61 -7.52 8.35
CA TRP A 323 -18.49 -7.31 7.44
C TRP A 323 -17.60 -6.13 7.87
N LYS A 324 -18.19 -5.08 8.49
CA LYS A 324 -17.45 -3.90 8.94
C LYS A 324 -16.54 -4.22 10.14
N GLN A 325 -17.01 -5.04 11.09
CA GLN A 325 -16.18 -5.48 12.22
C GLN A 325 -15.06 -6.41 11.78
N LEU A 326 -15.29 -7.27 10.79
CA LEU A 326 -14.24 -8.09 10.19
C LEU A 326 -13.22 -7.23 9.42
N TRP A 327 -13.68 -6.19 8.71
CA TRP A 327 -12.80 -5.24 8.01
C TRP A 327 -11.95 -4.40 8.98
N ASP A 328 -12.48 -4.06 10.15
CA ASP A 328 -11.76 -3.32 11.20
C ASP A 328 -10.45 -3.99 11.60
N GLY A 329 -10.42 -5.33 11.60
CA GLY A 329 -9.21 -6.12 11.80
C GLY A 329 -8.11 -5.80 10.78
N TYR A 330 -8.43 -5.78 9.48
CA TYR A 330 -7.46 -5.42 8.43
C TYR A 330 -7.05 -3.95 8.46
N ALA A 331 -7.93 -3.07 8.96
CA ALA A 331 -7.62 -1.65 9.13
C ALA A 331 -6.72 -1.40 10.35
N CYS A 332 -6.71 -2.29 11.34
CA CYS A 332 -5.89 -2.17 12.55
C CYS A 332 -4.40 -2.08 12.18
N ALA A 333 -3.79 -0.93 12.47
CA ALA A 333 -2.35 -0.74 12.26
C ALA A 333 -1.50 -1.27 13.43
N VAL A 334 -2.12 -1.88 14.44
CA VAL A 334 -1.46 -2.41 15.64
C VAL A 334 -0.54 -1.35 16.27
N CYS A 335 -1.06 -0.13 16.41
CA CYS A 335 -0.31 1.04 16.89
C CYS A 335 -0.35 1.20 18.42
N GLY A 336 -1.24 0.47 19.09
CA GLY A 336 -1.44 0.46 20.53
C GLY A 336 -2.04 1.73 21.13
N ARG A 337 -2.46 2.73 20.33
CA ARG A 337 -3.10 3.96 20.84
C ARG A 337 -4.40 3.68 21.59
N CYS A 338 -5.21 2.76 21.09
CA CYS A 338 -6.45 2.35 21.74
C CYS A 338 -6.19 1.67 23.10
N SER A 339 -5.15 0.85 23.20
CA SER A 339 -4.72 0.23 24.47
C SER A 339 -4.10 1.24 25.43
N ASP A 340 -3.38 2.24 24.93
CA ASP A 340 -2.88 3.37 25.72
C ASP A 340 -3.96 4.30 26.26
N ALA A 341 -5.10 4.38 25.59
CA ALA A 341 -6.22 5.21 26.01
C ALA A 341 -7.24 4.46 26.87
N CYS A 342 -7.17 3.13 26.93
CA CYS A 342 -8.16 2.30 27.61
C CYS A 342 -7.98 2.37 29.14
N PRO A 343 -8.99 2.83 29.92
CA PRO A 343 -8.88 2.90 31.38
C PRO A 343 -8.70 1.52 32.04
N ALA A 344 -9.33 0.49 31.49
CA ALA A 344 -9.14 -0.88 31.97
C ALA A 344 -7.67 -1.32 31.79
N ASN A 345 -7.12 -1.16 30.59
CA ASN A 345 -5.71 -1.49 30.33
C ASN A 345 -4.74 -0.71 31.23
N LEU A 346 -5.03 0.57 31.48
CA LEU A 346 -4.19 1.43 32.33
C LEU A 346 -4.18 0.99 33.81
N THR A 347 -5.22 0.31 34.26
CA THR A 347 -5.32 -0.22 35.64
C THR A 347 -4.79 -1.66 35.77
N GLY A 348 -4.16 -2.19 34.72
CA GLY A 348 -3.56 -3.53 34.72
C GLY A 348 -4.54 -4.68 34.43
N LYS A 349 -5.77 -4.37 34.02
CA LYS A 349 -6.74 -5.35 33.54
C LYS A 349 -6.33 -5.94 32.19
N GLN A 350 -6.87 -7.10 31.82
CA GLN A 350 -6.43 -7.83 30.61
C GLN A 350 -6.84 -7.13 29.31
N LEU A 351 -7.94 -6.36 29.33
CA LEU A 351 -8.46 -5.73 28.12
C LEU A 351 -7.42 -4.88 27.39
N SER A 352 -7.21 -5.22 26.13
CA SER A 352 -6.48 -4.42 25.15
C SER A 352 -7.31 -4.37 23.87
N PRO A 353 -7.99 -3.24 23.55
CA PRO A 353 -8.87 -3.15 22.39
C PRO A 353 -8.17 -3.49 21.06
N MET A 354 -6.86 -3.26 20.99
CA MET A 354 -6.01 -3.68 19.88
C MET A 354 -5.95 -5.20 19.71
N HIS A 355 -5.77 -5.96 20.79
CA HIS A 355 -5.68 -7.42 20.73
C HIS A 355 -7.02 -8.04 20.36
N ILE A 356 -8.14 -7.50 20.83
CA ILE A 356 -9.47 -8.02 20.46
C ILE A 356 -9.67 -8.04 18.94
N VAL A 357 -9.46 -6.89 18.28
CA VAL A 357 -9.72 -6.78 16.83
C VAL A 357 -8.66 -7.49 15.98
N GLU A 358 -7.40 -7.51 16.43
CA GLU A 358 -6.33 -8.21 15.71
C GLU A 358 -6.48 -9.73 15.85
N ASN A 359 -6.78 -10.22 17.05
CA ASN A 359 -7.00 -11.65 17.29
C ASN A 359 -8.26 -12.15 16.57
N LEU A 360 -9.33 -11.36 16.49
CA LEU A 360 -10.50 -11.68 15.67
C LEU A 360 -10.11 -11.85 14.19
N LYS A 361 -9.28 -10.95 13.66
CA LYS A 361 -8.79 -11.03 12.28
C LYS A 361 -7.87 -12.24 12.07
N ASP A 362 -6.94 -12.49 12.98
CA ASP A 362 -6.03 -13.65 12.89
C ASP A 362 -6.80 -14.98 12.98
N HIS A 363 -7.81 -15.06 13.86
CA HIS A 363 -8.71 -16.21 13.95
C HIS A 363 -9.49 -16.43 12.65
N MET A 364 -10.14 -15.38 12.12
CA MET A 364 -10.83 -15.44 10.82
C MET A 364 -9.91 -15.92 9.69
N VAL A 365 -8.66 -15.43 9.66
CA VAL A 365 -7.66 -15.83 8.66
C VAL A 365 -7.23 -17.28 8.86
N ALA A 366 -7.12 -17.74 10.11
CA ALA A 366 -6.71 -19.11 10.45
C ALA A 366 -7.78 -20.14 10.10
N ILE A 367 -9.04 -19.89 10.44
CA ILE A 367 -10.15 -20.82 10.15
C ILE A 367 -10.62 -20.74 8.70
N GLY A 368 -10.32 -19.63 8.01
CA GLY A 368 -10.73 -19.41 6.62
C GLY A 368 -12.23 -19.19 6.43
N HIS A 369 -12.69 -19.29 5.18
CA HIS A 369 -14.10 -19.06 4.84
C HIS A 369 -14.97 -20.23 5.30
N GLN A 370 -15.98 -19.97 6.13
CA GLN A 370 -16.80 -21.00 6.79
C GLN A 370 -17.95 -21.56 5.94
N GLY A 371 -18.06 -21.15 4.68
CA GLY A 371 -19.14 -21.59 3.78
C GLY A 371 -20.33 -20.63 3.81
N GLU A 372 -21.49 -21.09 3.35
CA GLU A 372 -22.72 -20.31 3.48
C GLU A 372 -23.12 -20.18 4.96
N ARG A 373 -23.76 -19.07 5.32
CA ARG A 373 -24.16 -18.82 6.71
C ARG A 373 -25.22 -19.84 7.10
N ASN A 374 -24.90 -20.68 8.08
CA ASN A 374 -25.81 -21.66 8.68
C ASN A 374 -25.81 -21.47 10.20
N ALA A 375 -27.00 -21.40 10.81
CA ALA A 375 -27.15 -21.27 12.27
C ALA A 375 -26.52 -22.44 13.04
N GLU A 376 -26.51 -23.63 12.45
CA GLU A 376 -25.95 -24.86 13.05
C GLU A 376 -24.45 -25.04 12.78
N HIS A 377 -23.82 -24.16 11.98
CA HIS A 377 -22.40 -24.24 11.68
C HIS A 377 -21.55 -24.08 12.95
N VAL A 378 -20.64 -25.02 13.17
CA VAL A 378 -19.66 -24.98 14.26
C VAL A 378 -18.29 -24.68 13.65
N GLU A 379 -17.63 -23.63 14.14
CA GLU A 379 -16.28 -23.30 13.69
C GLU A 379 -15.27 -24.36 14.19
N PRO A 380 -14.17 -24.58 13.46
CA PRO A 380 -13.14 -25.54 13.86
C PRO A 380 -12.56 -25.27 15.25
N THR A 381 -12.48 -24.00 15.64
CA THR A 381 -12.00 -23.54 16.94
C THR A 381 -12.91 -22.42 17.45
N SER A 382 -13.15 -22.35 18.76
CA SER A 382 -13.94 -21.27 19.36
C SER A 382 -13.14 -19.98 19.42
N ILE A 383 -13.81 -18.84 19.24
CA ILE A 383 -13.20 -17.52 19.41
C ILE A 383 -12.82 -17.21 20.88
N LEU A 384 -13.39 -17.94 21.85
CA LEU A 384 -13.05 -17.79 23.27
C LEU A 384 -11.94 -18.75 23.72
N ASP A 385 -11.55 -19.72 22.88
CA ASP A 385 -10.51 -20.70 23.19
C ASP A 385 -9.10 -20.11 22.96
N GLY A 386 -8.73 -19.12 23.77
CA GLY A 386 -7.41 -18.50 23.75
C GLY A 386 -7.19 -17.42 22.68
N VAL A 387 -8.17 -17.19 21.80
CA VAL A 387 -8.14 -16.08 20.83
C VAL A 387 -8.55 -14.77 21.51
N ILE A 388 -9.74 -14.72 22.11
CA ILE A 388 -10.22 -13.59 22.92
C ILE A 388 -10.45 -14.07 24.35
N SER A 389 -9.78 -13.41 25.30
CA SER A 389 -9.98 -13.67 26.74
C SER A 389 -11.34 -13.17 27.18
N GLU A 390 -12.14 -14.04 27.81
CA GLU A 390 -13.45 -13.69 28.37
C GLU A 390 -13.34 -12.51 29.37
N SER A 391 -12.30 -12.52 30.22
CA SER A 391 -12.05 -11.41 31.15
C SER A 391 -11.84 -10.07 30.43
N SER A 392 -11.25 -10.09 29.23
CA SER A 392 -11.05 -8.87 28.45
C SER A 392 -12.36 -8.27 27.95
N ILE A 393 -13.36 -9.12 27.65
CA ILE A 393 -14.70 -8.68 27.25
C ILE A 393 -15.38 -7.97 28.43
N TRP A 394 -15.40 -8.63 29.60
CA TRP A 394 -16.01 -8.10 30.82
C TRP A 394 -15.31 -6.86 31.41
N ASP A 395 -14.04 -6.65 31.07
CA ASP A 395 -13.29 -5.47 31.49
C ASP A 395 -13.68 -4.19 30.74
N CYS A 396 -14.45 -4.29 29.65
CA CYS A 396 -14.84 -3.14 28.85
C CYS A 396 -15.81 -2.22 29.60
N LEU A 397 -15.46 -0.93 29.67
CA LEU A 397 -16.27 0.10 30.32
C LEU A 397 -17.20 0.85 29.35
N ASN A 398 -17.20 0.47 28.07
CA ASN A 398 -18.01 1.11 27.01
C ASN A 398 -17.83 2.63 26.87
N CYS A 399 -16.71 3.19 27.36
CA CYS A 399 -16.48 4.63 27.37
C CYS A 399 -16.05 5.22 26.02
N GLY A 400 -15.70 4.38 25.03
CA GLY A 400 -15.33 4.81 23.68
C GLY A 400 -13.96 5.48 23.51
N ALA A 401 -13.14 5.58 24.57
CA ALA A 401 -11.81 6.20 24.51
C ALA A 401 -10.90 5.57 23.45
N CYS A 402 -10.99 4.25 23.25
CA CYS A 402 -10.25 3.53 22.22
C CYS A 402 -10.62 3.97 20.80
N MET A 403 -11.90 4.22 20.54
CA MET A 403 -12.41 4.65 19.24
C MET A 403 -12.10 6.12 18.97
N GLU A 404 -12.11 6.98 20.01
CA GLU A 404 -11.70 8.37 19.86
C GLU A 404 -10.25 8.49 19.37
N GLU A 405 -9.39 7.66 19.94
CA GLU A 405 -7.94 7.66 19.73
C GLU A 405 -7.49 6.81 18.54
N CYS A 406 -8.41 6.08 17.90
CA CYS A 406 -8.07 5.22 16.79
C CYS A 406 -7.79 6.03 15.51
N PRO A 407 -6.54 6.02 14.98
CA PRO A 407 -6.20 6.79 13.79
C PRO A 407 -6.89 6.30 12.52
N VAL A 408 -7.32 5.04 12.53
CA VAL A 408 -7.86 4.29 11.39
C VAL A 408 -9.34 3.94 11.58
N MET A 409 -10.01 4.59 12.54
CA MET A 409 -11.46 4.52 12.76
C MET A 409 -12.01 3.11 13.04
N VAL A 410 -11.24 2.27 13.74
CA VAL A 410 -11.71 0.96 14.20
C VAL A 410 -12.78 1.12 15.29
N GLU A 411 -13.91 0.43 15.11
CA GLU A 411 -15.05 0.44 16.03
C GLU A 411 -14.91 -0.68 17.06
N HIS A 412 -14.01 -0.46 18.03
CA HIS A 412 -13.71 -1.45 19.06
C HIS A 412 -14.91 -1.80 19.95
N VAL A 413 -15.68 -0.81 20.40
CA VAL A 413 -16.75 -1.03 21.41
C VAL A 413 -17.88 -1.90 20.85
N PRO A 414 -18.45 -1.63 19.65
CA PRO A 414 -19.45 -2.51 19.06
C PRO A 414 -18.96 -3.96 18.94
N THR A 415 -17.71 -4.17 18.54
CA THR A 415 -17.10 -5.51 18.43
C THR A 415 -16.96 -6.24 19.76
N ILE A 416 -16.81 -5.52 20.88
CA ILE A 416 -16.70 -6.13 22.22
C ILE A 416 -18.09 -6.37 22.84
N MET A 417 -19.09 -5.59 22.44
CA MET A 417 -20.44 -5.65 22.99
C MET A 417 -21.34 -6.65 22.29
N ASP A 418 -21.06 -6.96 21.03
CA ASP A 418 -21.53 -8.18 20.36
C ASP A 418 -20.79 -9.38 20.92
#